data_AF-A0A9D4J5R5-F1
#
_entry.id   AF-A0A9D4J5R5-F1
#
_cell.length_a   1.000
_cell.length_b   1.000
_cell.length_c   1.000
_cell.angle_alpha   90.00
_cell.angle_beta   90.00
_cell.angle_gamma   90.00
#
_symmetry.space_group_name_H-M   'P 1'
#
loop_
_entity.id
_entity.type
_entity.pdbx_description
1 polymer ?
#
loop_
_entity_poly.entity_id
_entity_poly.type
_entity_poly.pdbx_seq_one_letter_code
_entity_poly.pdbx_strand_id
1 'polypeptide(L)'
;MKPLLRLVALFICVTAVECQERNTLEERCIQQLQRGVKVPFYFGTSNLACVKNLGKGKRRRSVDTVSVTRLTHRYLYYCGSYYEFGTGYPPYRTLPYGWYRCNPETDSEPAGYSNAYPDCSKSCADKYVRQKPFSTLNNNCHHFANAMAKYLYRSDKECCKYRLPY
;
A
#
# COMPACT_ATOMS: atom_id res chain seq x y z
N MET A 1 -27.37 -33.50 9.53
CA MET A 1 -27.15 -32.31 8.68
C MET A 1 -27.17 -30.97 9.47
N LYS A 2 -26.46 -30.85 10.60
CA LYS A 2 -26.40 -29.60 11.41
C LYS A 2 -25.01 -28.92 11.57
N PRO A 3 -23.85 -29.54 11.30
CA PRO A 3 -22.56 -28.87 11.52
C PRO A 3 -22.16 -27.92 10.36
N LEU A 4 -22.59 -28.22 9.12
CA LEU A 4 -22.23 -27.41 7.95
C LEU A 4 -22.81 -25.99 8.01
N LEU A 5 -24.06 -25.83 8.47
CA LEU A 5 -24.73 -24.52 8.54
C LEU A 5 -24.08 -23.57 9.56
N ARG A 6 -23.59 -24.10 10.69
CA ARG A 6 -22.89 -23.31 11.72
C ARG A 6 -21.52 -22.83 11.25
N LEU A 7 -20.79 -23.67 10.52
CA LEU A 7 -19.49 -23.31 9.94
C LEU A 7 -19.62 -22.22 8.87
N VAL A 8 -20.63 -22.29 8.02
CA VAL A 8 -20.90 -21.27 6.99
C VAL A 8 -21.30 -19.93 7.62
N ALA A 9 -22.17 -19.94 8.64
CA ALA A 9 -22.57 -18.71 9.34
C ALA A 9 -21.39 -18.03 10.07
N LEU A 10 -20.53 -18.82 10.73
CA LEU A 10 -19.30 -18.30 11.36
C LEU A 10 -18.34 -17.69 10.34
N PHE A 11 -18.15 -18.32 9.18
CA PHE A 11 -17.29 -17.79 8.11
C PHE A 11 -17.81 -16.48 7.51
N ILE A 12 -19.14 -16.36 7.33
CA ILE A 12 -19.78 -15.13 6.84
C ILE A 12 -19.64 -14.01 7.88
N CYS A 13 -19.81 -14.31 9.18
CA CYS A 13 -19.65 -13.30 10.23
C CYS A 13 -18.20 -12.81 10.36
N VAL A 14 -17.20 -13.69 10.29
CA VAL A 14 -15.78 -13.29 10.37
C VAL A 14 -15.41 -12.38 9.19
N THR A 15 -15.80 -12.74 7.96
CA THR A 15 -15.51 -11.92 6.78
C THR A 15 -16.24 -10.57 6.78
N ALA A 16 -17.44 -10.51 7.35
CA ALA A 16 -18.20 -9.26 7.52
C ALA A 16 -17.61 -8.35 8.61
N VAL A 17 -17.21 -8.89 9.76
CA VAL A 17 -16.58 -8.12 10.86
C VAL A 17 -15.27 -7.49 10.39
N GLU A 18 -14.42 -8.24 9.69
CA GLU A 18 -13.19 -7.67 9.16
C GLU A 18 -13.46 -6.64 8.04
N CYS A 19 -14.54 -6.78 7.26
CA CYS A 19 -14.94 -5.77 6.27
C CYS A 19 -15.41 -4.48 6.93
N GLN A 20 -16.11 -4.62 8.06
CA GLN A 20 -16.60 -3.49 8.84
C GLN A 20 -15.43 -2.74 9.50
N GLU A 21 -14.45 -3.42 10.07
CA GLU A 21 -13.23 -2.77 10.59
C GLU A 21 -12.40 -2.07 9.50
N ARG A 22 -12.36 -2.61 8.28
CA ARG A 22 -11.58 -2.05 7.15
C ARG A 22 -12.13 -0.72 6.63
N ASN A 23 -13.46 -0.59 6.49
CA ASN A 23 -14.08 0.71 6.18
C ASN A 23 -13.83 1.73 7.30
N THR A 24 -13.74 1.28 8.55
CA THR A 24 -13.57 2.20 9.68
C THR A 24 -12.21 2.91 9.73
N LEU A 25 -11.10 2.36 9.22
CA LEU A 25 -9.80 3.04 9.31
C LEU A 25 -9.68 4.18 8.31
N GLU A 26 -10.15 3.97 7.09
CA GLU A 26 -10.22 5.02 6.07
C GLU A 26 -11.24 6.09 6.47
N GLU A 27 -12.42 5.69 6.95
CA GLU A 27 -13.44 6.61 7.49
C GLU A 27 -12.92 7.42 8.68
N ARG A 28 -12.24 6.79 9.64
CA ARG A 28 -11.61 7.48 10.78
C ARG A 28 -10.57 8.50 10.30
N CYS A 29 -9.76 8.15 9.30
CA CYS A 29 -8.84 9.10 8.68
C CYS A 29 -9.60 10.28 8.05
N ILE A 30 -10.64 10.02 7.25
CA ILE A 30 -11.46 11.06 6.61
C ILE A 30 -12.04 12.01 7.66
N GLN A 31 -12.57 11.48 8.76
CA GLN A 31 -13.08 12.28 9.88
C GLN A 31 -11.99 13.15 10.53
N GLN A 32 -10.76 12.65 10.70
CA GLN A 32 -9.64 13.44 11.20
C GLN A 32 -9.25 14.56 10.22
N LEU A 33 -9.18 14.26 8.93
CA LEU A 33 -8.87 15.22 7.88
C LEU A 33 -9.94 16.33 7.78
N GLN A 34 -11.22 15.98 7.89
CA GLN A 34 -12.33 16.94 7.92
C GLN A 34 -12.22 17.91 9.11
N ARG A 35 -11.65 17.46 10.22
CA ARG A 35 -11.37 18.28 11.41
C ARG A 35 -10.06 19.08 11.30
N GLY A 36 -9.37 19.04 10.16
CA GLY A 36 -8.09 19.72 9.94
C GLY A 36 -6.89 19.04 10.63
N VAL A 37 -7.06 17.82 11.16
CA VAL A 37 -5.98 17.05 11.78
C VAL A 37 -5.15 16.38 10.69
N LYS A 38 -3.83 16.53 10.75
CA LYS A 38 -2.92 15.78 9.88
C LYS A 38 -2.76 14.35 10.39
N VAL A 39 -2.92 13.38 9.50
CA VAL A 39 -2.87 11.94 9.80
C VAL A 39 -1.46 11.42 9.52
N PRO A 40 -0.87 10.59 10.40
CA PRO A 40 0.45 10.03 10.15
C PRO A 40 0.44 9.04 8.98
N PHE A 41 1.55 8.99 8.25
CA PHE A 41 1.85 7.93 7.30
C PHE A 41 3.15 7.22 7.69
N TYR A 42 3.24 5.95 7.36
CA TYR A 42 4.33 5.08 7.80
C TYR A 42 4.94 4.39 6.60
N PHE A 43 6.24 4.17 6.61
CA PHE A 43 6.80 3.20 5.70
C PHE A 43 6.64 1.79 6.27
N GLY A 44 6.82 0.79 5.41
CA GLY A 44 7.00 -0.57 5.86
C GLY A 44 7.77 -1.41 4.86
N THR A 45 8.13 -2.61 5.28
CA THR A 45 8.88 -3.57 4.49
C THR A 45 8.27 -4.96 4.54
N SER A 46 8.37 -5.68 3.43
CA SER A 46 8.14 -7.12 3.37
C SER A 46 9.39 -7.84 2.86
N ASN A 47 9.47 -9.16 3.06
CA ASN A 47 10.55 -9.96 2.49
C ASN A 47 10.50 -9.94 0.94
N LEU A 48 11.54 -9.38 0.30
CA LEU A 48 11.57 -9.19 -1.15
C LEU A 48 11.55 -10.51 -1.92
N ALA A 49 12.27 -11.53 -1.44
CA ALA A 49 12.33 -12.83 -2.10
C ALA A 49 10.96 -13.51 -2.08
N CYS A 50 10.26 -13.47 -0.94
CA CYS A 50 8.89 -13.98 -0.82
C CYS A 50 7.93 -13.25 -1.77
N VAL A 51 7.93 -11.91 -1.77
CA VAL A 51 7.06 -11.10 -2.64
C VAL A 51 7.31 -11.41 -4.12
N LYS A 52 8.59 -11.51 -4.52
CA LYS A 52 8.98 -11.89 -5.89
C LYS A 52 8.47 -13.29 -6.24
N ASN A 53 8.61 -14.25 -5.34
CA ASN A 53 8.16 -15.63 -5.57
C ASN A 53 6.63 -15.74 -5.68
N LEU A 54 5.86 -14.98 -4.90
CA LEU A 54 4.40 -14.91 -5.06
C LEU A 54 3.98 -14.32 -6.41
N GLY A 55 4.79 -13.41 -6.97
CA GLY A 55 4.56 -12.80 -8.28
C GLY A 55 4.82 -13.73 -9.48
N LYS A 56 5.57 -14.83 -9.32
CA LYS A 56 5.98 -15.72 -10.43
C LYS A 56 4.82 -16.49 -11.09
N GLY A 57 3.66 -16.61 -10.44
CA GLY A 57 2.46 -17.25 -11.00
C GLY A 57 1.54 -16.31 -11.80
N LYS A 58 1.78 -15.00 -11.79
CA LYS A 58 1.02 -14.01 -12.56
C LYS A 58 1.95 -13.45 -13.63
N ARG A 59 1.85 -13.95 -14.87
CA ARG A 59 2.66 -13.56 -16.05
C ARG A 59 3.20 -12.12 -15.93
N ARG A 60 4.46 -12.01 -15.54
CA ARG A 60 5.25 -10.79 -15.72
C ARG A 60 6.18 -11.01 -16.88
N ARG A 61 6.08 -10.11 -17.86
CA ARG A 61 7.11 -9.88 -18.87
C ARG A 61 8.43 -9.66 -18.14
N SER A 62 9.49 -10.17 -18.76
CA SER A 62 10.86 -10.37 -18.28
C SER A 62 11.40 -9.35 -17.27
N VAL A 63 12.34 -9.81 -16.43
CA VAL A 63 13.69 -9.24 -16.28
C VAL A 63 14.41 -9.95 -15.13
N ASP A 64 15.50 -10.63 -15.49
CA ASP A 64 16.54 -11.10 -14.57
C ASP A 64 17.41 -9.95 -14.07
N THR A 65 17.89 -10.09 -12.83
CA THR A 65 19.19 -9.66 -12.23
C THR A 65 19.06 -9.18 -10.76
N VAL A 66 20.12 -9.44 -10.00
CA VAL A 66 20.22 -9.44 -8.52
C VAL A 66 20.93 -8.18 -7.99
N SER A 67 20.41 -7.67 -6.86
CA SER A 67 21.00 -6.74 -5.83
C SER A 67 21.34 -5.31 -6.29
N VAL A 68 21.29 -4.21 -5.52
CA VAL A 68 21.57 -3.93 -4.09
C VAL A 68 20.76 -2.64 -3.76
N THR A 69 19.97 -2.51 -2.69
CA THR A 69 20.41 -1.78 -1.48
C THR A 69 19.52 -1.97 -0.24
N ARG A 70 18.40 -2.69 -0.36
CA ARG A 70 17.77 -3.41 0.76
C ARG A 70 17.09 -4.65 0.18
N LEU A 71 17.31 -5.83 0.77
CA LEU A 71 16.66 -7.10 0.40
C LEU A 71 15.17 -7.14 0.79
N THR A 72 14.53 -5.97 0.82
CA THR A 72 13.16 -5.77 1.26
C THR A 72 12.33 -5.09 0.19
N HIS A 73 11.07 -5.49 0.12
CA HIS A 73 10.05 -4.82 -0.67
C HIS A 73 9.49 -3.68 0.17
N ARG A 74 9.68 -2.42 -0.26
CA ARG A 74 9.24 -1.23 0.49
C ARG A 74 7.82 -0.86 0.08
N TYR A 75 7.00 -0.52 1.08
CA TYR A 75 5.65 -0.01 0.90
C TYR A 75 5.40 1.19 1.80
N LEU A 76 4.26 1.85 1.60
CA LEU A 76 3.81 2.96 2.43
C LEU A 76 2.39 2.68 2.94
N TYR A 77 2.12 2.94 4.22
CA TYR A 77 0.81 2.84 4.83
C TYR A 77 0.27 4.24 5.15
N TYR A 78 -0.94 4.52 4.67
CA TYR A 78 -1.65 5.78 4.95
C TYR A 78 -3.16 5.56 4.86
N CYS A 79 -3.90 6.05 5.85
CA CYS A 79 -5.37 6.05 5.89
C CYS A 79 -6.01 4.70 5.52
N GLY A 80 -5.56 3.62 6.15
CA GLY A 80 -6.11 2.26 5.92
C GLY A 80 -5.65 1.59 4.63
N SER A 81 -4.83 2.25 3.82
CA SER A 81 -4.32 1.73 2.54
C SER A 81 -2.80 1.51 2.57
N TYR A 82 -2.38 0.37 2.02
CA TYR A 82 -0.99 0.01 1.75
C TYR A 82 -0.69 0.26 0.28
N TYR A 83 0.19 1.22 0.01
CA TYR A 83 0.62 1.63 -1.32
C TYR A 83 1.89 0.86 -1.70
N GLU A 84 1.81 0.15 -2.83
CA GLU A 84 2.85 -0.76 -3.28
C GLU A 84 3.04 -0.72 -4.78
N PHE A 85 4.30 -0.80 -5.21
CA PHE A 85 4.65 -0.89 -6.61
C PHE A 85 5.48 -2.13 -6.90
N GLY A 86 5.26 -2.73 -8.06
CA GLY A 86 5.89 -4.02 -8.35
C GLY A 86 5.20 -5.20 -7.67
N THR A 87 3.94 -5.10 -7.24
CA THR A 87 3.13 -6.24 -6.72
C THR A 87 1.80 -6.48 -7.45
N GLY A 88 1.59 -5.76 -8.57
CA GLY A 88 0.38 -5.86 -9.41
C GLY A 88 -0.42 -4.56 -9.37
N TYR A 89 -1.55 -4.53 -10.07
CA TYR A 89 -2.51 -3.41 -10.04
C TYR A 89 -3.76 -3.84 -9.25
N PRO A 90 -4.47 -2.93 -8.55
CA PRO A 90 -4.09 -1.54 -8.25
C PRO A 90 -2.83 -1.44 -7.36
N PRO A 91 -2.15 -0.27 -7.34
CA PRO A 91 -0.94 -0.03 -6.55
C PRO A 91 -1.24 0.33 -5.09
N TYR A 92 -2.45 0.03 -4.63
CA TYR A 92 -2.87 0.17 -3.24
C TYR A 92 -3.83 -0.95 -2.86
N ARG A 93 -3.79 -1.38 -1.59
CA ARG A 93 -4.56 -2.50 -1.04
C ARG A 93 -4.90 -2.23 0.42
N THR A 94 -5.88 -2.94 0.96
CA THR A 94 -6.21 -2.91 2.39
C THR A 94 -5.24 -3.73 3.25
N LEU A 95 -4.46 -4.61 2.64
CA LEU A 95 -3.44 -5.42 3.29
C LEU A 95 -2.17 -5.42 2.43
N PRO A 96 -0.99 -5.52 3.05
CA PRO A 96 0.26 -5.69 2.33
C PRO A 96 0.22 -6.88 1.37
N TYR A 97 0.90 -6.78 0.24
CA TYR A 97 1.02 -7.91 -0.68
C TYR A 97 1.77 -9.06 0.00
N GLY A 98 1.11 -10.22 0.05
CA GLY A 98 1.62 -11.37 0.78
C GLY A 98 1.55 -11.21 2.30
N TRP A 99 0.57 -10.48 2.84
CA TRP A 99 0.47 -10.11 4.25
C TRP A 99 0.72 -11.24 5.27
N TYR A 100 0.25 -12.45 4.99
CA TYR A 100 0.41 -13.61 5.88
C TYR A 100 1.60 -14.50 5.54
N ARG A 101 2.30 -14.23 4.43
CA ARG A 101 3.38 -15.09 3.90
C ARG A 101 4.75 -14.42 3.90
N CYS A 102 4.77 -13.11 3.71
CA CYS A 102 5.99 -12.36 3.43
C CYS A 102 6.40 -11.41 4.55
N ASN A 103 5.85 -11.62 5.76
CA ASN A 103 6.16 -10.91 7.00
C ASN A 103 6.25 -9.39 6.78
N PRO A 104 5.13 -8.74 6.41
CA PRO A 104 5.10 -7.29 6.33
C PRO A 104 5.27 -6.69 7.73
N GLU A 105 6.09 -5.66 7.82
CA GLU A 105 6.31 -4.88 9.03
C GLU A 105 6.22 -3.40 8.69
N THR A 106 5.38 -2.68 9.43
CA THR A 106 5.28 -1.22 9.34
C THR A 106 6.26 -0.61 10.34
N ASP A 107 7.03 0.39 9.91
CA ASP A 107 7.98 1.12 10.77
C ASP A 107 7.21 1.67 11.99
N SER A 108 7.80 1.57 13.18
CA SER A 108 7.13 2.00 14.43
C SER A 108 6.91 3.52 14.49
N GLU A 109 7.80 4.28 13.87
CA GLU A 109 7.75 5.73 13.81
C GLU A 109 7.09 6.21 12.52
N PRO A 110 6.23 7.26 12.59
CA PRO A 110 5.66 7.85 11.40
C PRO A 110 6.76 8.49 10.54
N ALA A 111 6.68 8.27 9.23
CA ALA A 111 7.55 8.94 8.26
C ALA A 111 7.16 10.41 8.04
N GLY A 112 5.96 10.79 8.46
CA GLY A 112 5.45 12.15 8.46
C GLY A 112 3.94 12.20 8.68
N TYR A 113 3.37 13.38 8.52
CA TYR A 113 1.93 13.63 8.65
C TYR A 113 1.40 14.29 7.39
N SER A 114 0.20 13.91 6.96
CA SER A 114 -0.43 14.40 5.74
C SER A 114 -1.85 14.88 5.99
N ASN A 115 -2.31 15.79 5.15
CA ASN A 115 -3.71 16.21 5.05
C ASN A 115 -4.37 15.71 3.76
N ALA A 116 -3.70 14.84 2.99
CA ALA A 116 -4.21 14.32 1.72
C ALA A 116 -5.40 13.42 1.97
N TYR A 117 -6.50 13.63 1.26
CA TYR A 117 -7.62 12.69 1.29
C TYR A 117 -7.23 11.34 0.66
N PRO A 118 -7.76 10.22 1.15
CA PRO A 118 -7.46 8.88 0.64
C PRO A 118 -7.63 8.78 -0.89
N ASP A 119 -8.71 9.34 -1.45
CA ASP A 119 -8.95 9.33 -2.90
C ASP A 119 -7.86 10.05 -3.70
N CYS A 120 -7.38 11.21 -3.21
CA CYS A 120 -6.25 11.89 -3.84
C CYS A 120 -5.00 11.00 -3.83
N SER A 121 -4.67 10.41 -2.69
CA SER A 121 -3.47 9.59 -2.56
C SER A 121 -3.53 8.32 -3.43
N LYS A 122 -4.70 7.67 -3.53
CA LYS A 122 -4.96 6.53 -4.43
C LYS A 122 -4.81 6.95 -5.90
N SER A 123 -5.39 8.08 -6.28
CA SER A 123 -5.25 8.65 -7.63
C SER A 123 -3.78 8.97 -7.98
N CYS A 124 -2.99 9.46 -7.02
CA CYS A 124 -1.56 9.72 -7.23
C CYS A 124 -0.76 8.45 -7.44
N ALA A 125 -1.04 7.42 -6.65
CA ALA A 125 -0.42 6.12 -6.82
C ALA A 125 -0.74 5.54 -8.20
N ASP A 126 -2.01 5.59 -8.61
CA ASP A 126 -2.47 5.16 -9.93
C ASP A 126 -1.78 5.92 -11.06
N LYS A 127 -1.66 7.24 -10.95
CA LYS A 127 -0.96 8.08 -11.92
C LYS A 127 0.51 7.69 -12.04
N TYR A 128 1.19 7.47 -10.91
CA TYR A 128 2.61 7.06 -10.92
C TYR A 128 2.80 5.74 -11.67
N VAL A 129 2.03 4.71 -11.33
CA VAL A 129 2.24 3.37 -11.92
C VAL A 129 1.87 3.30 -13.39
N ARG A 130 0.94 4.16 -13.85
CA ARG A 130 0.60 4.29 -15.28
C ARG A 130 1.68 5.03 -16.06
N GLN A 131 2.32 6.03 -15.46
CA GLN A 131 3.31 6.89 -16.14
C GLN A 131 4.75 6.39 -16.03
N LYS A 132 5.06 5.61 -14.99
CA LYS A 132 6.43 5.16 -14.72
C LYS A 132 6.50 3.62 -14.73
N PRO A 133 7.02 3.00 -15.80
CA PRO A 133 7.14 1.54 -15.86
C PRO A 133 8.15 1.02 -14.83
N PHE A 134 7.88 -0.15 -14.27
CA PHE A 134 8.75 -0.74 -13.25
C PHE A 134 10.14 -1.06 -13.83
N SER A 135 11.18 -0.67 -13.10
CA SER A 135 12.57 -1.02 -13.35
C SER A 135 13.24 -1.36 -12.03
N THR A 136 13.99 -2.46 -11.99
CA THR A 136 14.67 -2.93 -10.77
C THR A 136 15.64 -1.91 -10.19
N LEU A 137 16.33 -1.14 -11.03
CA LEU A 137 17.34 -0.17 -10.61
C LEU A 137 16.81 1.26 -10.55
N ASN A 138 16.00 1.68 -11.52
CA ASN A 138 15.71 3.10 -11.73
C ASN A 138 14.29 3.52 -11.29
N ASN A 139 13.36 2.58 -11.15
CA ASN A 139 11.98 2.87 -10.79
C ASN A 139 11.32 1.64 -10.16
N ASN A 140 11.71 1.36 -8.92
CA ASN A 140 11.26 0.19 -8.16
C ASN A 140 10.34 0.60 -6.97
N CYS A 141 10.04 -0.35 -6.09
CA CYS A 141 9.19 -0.12 -4.92
C CYS A 141 9.73 0.95 -3.95
N HIS A 142 11.05 1.13 -3.84
CA HIS A 142 11.65 2.18 -3.00
C HIS A 142 11.43 3.57 -3.61
N HIS A 143 11.62 3.72 -4.93
CA HIS A 143 11.34 4.99 -5.62
C HIS A 143 9.86 5.36 -5.50
N PHE A 144 8.97 4.39 -5.67
CA PHE A 144 7.54 4.60 -5.50
C PHE A 144 7.18 5.04 -4.08
N ALA A 145 7.65 4.31 -3.05
CA ALA A 145 7.36 4.63 -1.66
C ALA A 145 7.88 6.04 -1.30
N ASN A 146 9.09 6.39 -1.74
CA ASN A 146 9.67 7.72 -1.52
C ASN A 146 8.89 8.81 -2.26
N ALA A 147 8.43 8.55 -3.48
CA ALA A 147 7.62 9.47 -4.24
C ALA A 147 6.26 9.73 -3.55
N MET A 148 5.61 8.67 -3.08
CA MET A 148 4.36 8.76 -2.32
C MET A 148 4.56 9.51 -0.99
N ALA A 149 5.62 9.23 -0.24
CA ALA A 149 5.94 9.95 0.98
C ALA A 149 6.15 11.46 0.74
N LYS A 150 6.90 11.82 -0.32
CA LYS A 150 7.09 13.22 -0.73
C LYS A 150 5.77 13.89 -1.09
N TYR A 151 4.85 13.19 -1.77
CA TYR A 151 3.52 13.70 -2.07
C TYR A 151 2.72 13.94 -0.78
N LEU A 152 2.64 12.94 0.11
CA LEU A 152 1.88 13.02 1.35
C LEU A 152 2.41 14.12 2.28
N TYR A 153 3.73 14.28 2.37
CA TYR A 153 4.35 15.32 3.18
C TYR A 153 4.05 16.74 2.68
N ARG A 154 3.92 16.92 1.35
CA ARG A 154 3.74 18.24 0.72
C ARG A 154 2.29 18.59 0.39
N SER A 155 1.36 17.65 0.51
CA SER A 155 -0.02 17.89 0.11
C SER A 155 -0.62 19.06 0.91
N ASP A 156 -1.31 19.96 0.20
CA ASP A 156 -2.01 21.12 0.76
C ASP A 156 -3.47 21.22 0.29
N LYS A 157 -4.02 20.06 -0.17
CA LYS A 157 -5.39 19.77 -0.65
C LYS A 157 -5.50 19.51 -2.17
N GLU A 158 -4.51 19.88 -2.99
CA GLU A 158 -4.55 19.56 -4.43
C GLU A 158 -3.96 18.17 -4.73
N CYS A 159 -4.75 17.30 -5.36
CA CYS A 159 -4.30 15.95 -5.70
C CYS A 159 -3.16 15.99 -6.74
N CYS A 160 -2.02 15.35 -6.43
CA CYS A 160 -0.98 15.00 -7.41
C CYS A 160 -0.39 16.14 -8.25
N LYS A 161 -0.30 17.36 -7.71
CA LYS A 161 0.31 18.52 -8.39
C LYS A 161 1.83 18.39 -8.58
N TYR A 162 2.49 17.65 -7.70
CA TYR A 162 3.93 17.45 -7.79
C TYR A 162 4.27 16.40 -8.84
N ARG A 163 5.11 16.78 -9.81
CA ARG A 163 5.81 15.83 -10.69
C ARG A 163 6.66 14.95 -9.78
N LEU A 164 6.24 13.70 -9.59
CA LEU A 164 6.90 12.76 -8.69
C LEU A 164 8.37 12.60 -9.18
N PRO A 165 9.38 12.97 -8.35
CA PRO A 165 10.76 13.11 -8.82
C PRO A 165 11.31 11.79 -9.37
N TYR A 166 12.31 11.91 -10.24
CA TYR A 166 13.13 10.80 -10.71
C TYR A 166 13.95 10.23 -9.55
#